data_AF-A0A536UV65-F1
#
_entry.id   AF-A0A536UV65-F1
#
_cell.length_a   1.000
_cell.length_b   1.000
_cell.length_c   1.000
_cell.angle_alpha   90.00
_cell.angle_beta   90.00
_cell.angle_gamma   90.00
#
_symmetry.space_group_name_H-M   'P 1'
#
loop_
_entity.id
_entity.type
_entity.pdbx_description
1 polymer ?
#
loop_
_entity_poly.entity_id
_entity_poly.type
_entity_poly.pdbx_seq_one_letter_code
_entity_poly.pdbx_strand_id
1 'polypeptide(L)' 'DTPFRSSGRGGVHSEHLGYMLAEMQHLQRAYPGGAW' A
#
# COMPACT_ATOMS: atom_id res chain seq x y z
N ASP A 1 23.96 5.72 -11.89
CA ASP A 1 22.56 6.06 -11.56
C ASP A 1 21.63 4.89 -11.81
N THR A 2 20.78 4.58 -10.83
CA THR A 2 19.73 3.55 -10.98
C THR A 2 18.54 4.19 -11.70
N PRO A 3 18.08 3.64 -12.83
CA PRO A 3 16.96 4.22 -13.57
C PRO A 3 15.65 4.11 -12.78
N PHE A 4 14.78 5.11 -12.94
CA PHE A 4 13.43 5.09 -12.38
C PHE A 4 12.62 3.91 -12.95
N ARG A 5 11.95 3.15 -12.07
CA ARG A 5 11.05 2.06 -12.45
C ARG A 5 9.59 2.51 -12.33
N SER A 6 8.85 2.53 -13.45
CA SER A 6 7.49 3.08 -13.55
C SER A 6 6.36 2.03 -13.46
N SER A 7 6.67 0.80 -13.05
CA SER A 7 5.75 -0.34 -13.05
C SER A 7 4.58 -0.25 -12.05
N GLY A 8 4.63 0.71 -11.10
CA GLY A 8 3.62 0.84 -10.05
C GLY A 8 2.20 1.08 -10.57
N ARG A 9 2.02 1.72 -11.74
CA ARG A 9 0.69 1.87 -12.35
C ARG A 9 0.08 0.53 -12.82
N GLY A 10 0.91 -0.49 -13.04
CA GLY A 10 0.47 -1.85 -13.35
C GLY A 10 0.29 -2.74 -12.12
N GLY A 11 0.34 -2.18 -10.91
CA GLY A 11 0.22 -2.95 -9.67
C GLY A 11 1.51 -3.65 -9.24
N VAL A 12 2.64 -3.39 -9.90
CA VAL A 12 3.94 -3.98 -9.54
C VAL A 12 4.76 -2.96 -8.75
N HIS A 13 4.77 -3.14 -7.43
CA HIS A 13 5.41 -2.25 -6.46
C HIS A 13 6.63 -2.93 -5.83
N SER A 14 7.47 -2.14 -5.15
CA SER A 14 8.50 -2.70 -4.28
C SER A 14 7.88 -3.37 -3.05
N GLU A 15 8.70 -4.11 -2.32
CA GLU A 15 8.37 -4.75 -1.04
C GLU A 15 7.82 -3.77 0.01
N HIS A 16 8.13 -2.49 -0.12
CA HIS A 16 7.74 -1.44 0.83
C HIS A 16 6.23 -1.18 0.85
N LEU A 17 5.52 -1.34 -0.28
CA LEU A 17 4.09 -1.02 -0.33
C LEU A 17 3.27 -1.92 0.59
N GLY A 18 3.66 -3.18 0.74
CA GLY A 18 2.96 -4.11 1.64
C GLY A 18 2.93 -3.60 3.08
N TYR A 19 4.06 -3.10 3.58
CA TYR A 19 4.16 -2.52 4.93
C TYR A 19 3.32 -1.25 5.06
N MET A 20 3.40 -0.34 4.09
CA MET A 20 2.60 0.89 4.11
C MET A 20 1.10 0.57 4.17
N LEU A 21 0.61 -0.34 3.33
CA LEU A 21 -0.80 -0.69 3.30
C LEU A 21 -1.24 -1.49 4.54
N ALA A 22 -0.37 -2.32 5.11
CA ALA A 22 -0.67 -3.02 6.36
C ALA A 22 -0.95 -2.04 7.50
N GLU A 23 -0.10 -1.03 7.68
CA GLU A 23 -0.27 0.02 8.68
C GLU A 23 -1.48 0.90 8.37
N MET A 24 -1.57 1.46 7.16
CA MET A 24 -2.64 2.39 6.78
C MET A 24 -4.03 1.78 6.87
N GLN A 25 -4.17 0.49 6.56
CA GLN A 25 -5.47 -0.16 6.42
C GLN A 25 -5.83 -0.99 7.66
N HIS A 26 -5.03 -0.97 8.73
CA HIS A 26 -5.28 -1.77 9.92
C HIS A 26 -6.69 -1.51 10.49
N LEU A 27 -7.01 -0.27 10.84
CA LEU A 27 -8.31 0.09 11.42
C LEU A 27 -9.47 -0.22 10.47
N GLN A 28 -9.31 0.10 9.18
CA GLN A 28 -10.37 -0.10 8.18
C GLN A 28 -10.65 -1.58 7.91
N ARG A 29 -9.64 -2.46 8.03
CA ARG A 29 -9.83 -3.91 7.92
C ARG A 29 -10.39 -4.53 9.20
N ALA A 30 -9.98 -4.04 10.37
CA ALA A 30 -10.45 -4.53 11.66
C ALA A 30 -11.89 -4.11 11.95
N TYR A 31 -12.30 -2.91 11.50
CA TYR A 31 -13.63 -2.34 11.73
C TYR A 31 -14.28 -1.88 10.41
N PRO A 32 -14.72 -2.81 9.55
CA PRO A 32 -15.36 -2.46 8.29
C PRO A 32 -16.62 -1.61 8.50
N GLY A 33 -16.73 -0.50 7.78
CA GLY A 33 -17.88 0.43 7.88
C GLY A 33 -17.85 1.33 9.12
N GLY A 34 -16.74 1.38 9.86
CA GLY A 34 -16.58 2.30 10.98
C GLY A 34 -16.73 3.76 10.54
N ALA A 35 -17.46 4.55 11.33
CA ALA A 35 -17.58 5.99 11.17
C ALA A 35 -16.65 6.66 12.19
N TRP A 36 -15.64 7.35 11.66
CA TRP A 36 -14.60 8.03 12.42
C TRP A 36 -14.44 9.45 11.90
#